data_AF-A0A6C0CCP0-F1
#
_entry.id   AF-A0A6C0CCP0-F1
#
_cell.length_a   1.000
_cell.length_b   1.000
_cell.length_c   1.000
_cell.angle_alpha   90.00
_cell.angle_beta   90.00
_cell.angle_gamma   90.00
#
_symmetry.space_group_name_H-M   'P 1'
#
loop_
_entity.id
_entity.type
_entity.pdbx_description
1 polymer ?
#
loop_
_entity_poly.entity_id
_entity_poly.type
_entity_poly.pdbx_seq_one_letter_code
_entity_poly.pdbx_strand_id
1 'polypeptide(L)'
;MTNKGNTSFFDNLKNMNYKCDFLCTYKLLDNQENEDSDCANLCYQTQLLQALNMKNYDDFIITKNIEAIYFFLKDNNEVVSLLLVLKEKYKNSSMAFFIENELALFQLLFSYDYFDIFHKCLSKYIISKTQTTDLTIDKKYFDEVYKVINAK
;
A
#
# COMPACT_ATOMS: atom_id res chain seq x y z
N MET A 1 -15.12 28.63 -3.77
CA MET A 1 -15.16 28.30 -2.33
C MET A 1 -14.68 26.87 -2.18
N THR A 2 -13.41 26.67 -1.82
CA THR A 2 -12.82 25.34 -1.66
C THR A 2 -13.26 24.74 -0.33
N ASN A 3 -13.89 23.57 -0.41
CA ASN A 3 -14.51 22.88 0.71
C ASN A 3 -13.43 22.26 1.61
N LYS A 4 -12.88 23.04 2.56
CA LYS A 4 -11.86 22.63 3.56
C LYS A 4 -12.43 21.75 4.68
N GLY A 5 -13.52 21.03 4.45
CA GLY A 5 -14.30 20.38 5.51
C GLY A 5 -14.02 18.90 5.78
N ASN A 6 -13.43 18.15 4.84
CA ASN A 6 -13.40 16.67 4.93
C ASN A 6 -12.00 16.03 4.95
N THR A 7 -10.92 16.81 4.90
CA THR A 7 -9.55 16.24 4.95
C THR A 7 -9.13 15.82 6.36
N SER A 8 -9.65 16.46 7.41
CA SER A 8 -9.18 16.25 8.79
C SER A 8 -9.48 14.88 9.39
N PHE A 9 -10.44 14.12 8.85
CA PHE A 9 -10.75 12.78 9.36
C PHE A 9 -9.66 11.75 9.01
N PHE A 10 -9.10 11.85 7.80
CA PHE A 10 -8.07 10.94 7.29
C PHE A 10 -6.66 11.32 7.76
N ASP A 11 -6.47 12.55 8.25
CA ASP A 11 -5.19 13.02 8.78
C ASP A 11 -4.78 12.32 10.10
N ASN A 12 -5.73 11.65 10.77
CA ASN A 12 -5.47 10.96 12.03
C ASN A 12 -5.23 9.46 11.82
N LEU A 13 -3.99 9.03 12.10
CA LEU A 13 -3.58 7.62 12.13
C LEU A 13 -4.50 6.71 12.95
N LYS A 14 -5.13 7.22 14.01
CA LYS A 14 -6.08 6.43 14.83
C LYS A 14 -7.36 6.07 14.09
N ASN A 15 -7.69 6.80 13.03
CA ASN A 15 -8.85 6.54 12.18
C ASN A 15 -8.52 5.63 10.98
N MET A 16 -7.23 5.35 10.76
CA MET A 16 -6.78 4.44 9.73
C MET A 16 -7.06 3.00 10.22
N ASN A 17 -8.11 2.38 9.68
CA ASN A 17 -8.51 1.01 9.99
C ASN A 17 -7.55 0.00 9.33
N TYR A 18 -6.26 0.07 9.68
CA TYR A 18 -5.19 -0.72 9.08
C TYR A 18 -4.47 -1.57 10.14
N LYS A 19 -4.39 -2.88 9.92
CA LYS A 19 -3.68 -3.82 10.80
C LYS A 19 -2.21 -3.91 10.43
N CYS A 20 -1.34 -3.74 11.42
CA CYS A 20 0.13 -3.73 11.25
C CYS A 20 0.82 -4.89 11.98
N ASP A 21 0.05 -5.83 12.53
CA ASP A 21 0.48 -6.88 13.47
C ASP A 21 0.94 -8.18 12.81
N PHE A 22 1.14 -8.17 11.49
CA PHE A 22 1.56 -9.35 10.74
C PHE A 22 2.49 -9.00 9.58
N LEU A 23 3.03 -10.05 8.95
CA LEU A 23 3.79 -9.96 7.71
C LEU A 23 3.09 -10.81 6.65
N CYS A 24 3.15 -10.37 5.40
CA CYS A 24 2.64 -11.14 4.29
C CYS A 24 3.53 -12.36 4.02
N THR A 25 2.92 -13.49 3.71
CA THR A 25 3.59 -14.78 3.47
C THR A 25 3.15 -15.45 2.18
N TYR A 26 2.18 -14.87 1.46
CA TYR A 26 1.60 -15.46 0.27
C TYR A 26 2.63 -15.80 -0.82
N LYS A 27 3.69 -14.98 -1.00
CA LYS A 27 4.78 -15.28 -1.95
C LYS A 27 5.66 -16.47 -1.54
N LEU A 28 5.63 -16.91 -0.29
CA LEU A 28 6.34 -18.11 0.14
C LEU A 28 5.64 -19.39 -0.37
N LEU A 29 4.34 -19.30 -0.65
CA LEU A 29 3.55 -20.41 -1.18
C LEU A 29 3.79 -20.60 -2.69
N ASP A 30 4.00 -19.50 -3.41
CA ASP A 30 4.29 -19.49 -4.85
C ASP A 30 5.65 -20.15 -5.21
N ASN A 31 6.57 -20.19 -4.24
CA ASN A 31 7.90 -20.78 -4.41
C ASN A 31 7.96 -22.25 -3.99
N GLN A 32 6.86 -22.86 -3.57
CA GLN A 32 6.82 -24.29 -3.32
C GLN A 32 6.54 -24.99 -4.65
N GLU A 33 7.35 -25.97 -5.02
CA GLU A 33 7.31 -26.73 -6.29
C GLU A 33 5.98 -27.50 -6.54
N ASN A 34 4.95 -27.24 -5.74
CA ASN A 34 3.62 -27.83 -5.85
C ASN A 34 2.67 -26.79 -6.46
N GLU A 35 2.08 -27.13 -7.59
CA GLU A 35 1.36 -26.31 -8.59
C GLU A 35 0.08 -25.58 -8.11
N ASP A 36 -0.10 -25.34 -6.82
CA ASP A 36 -1.32 -24.71 -6.27
C ASP A 36 -1.18 -23.18 -6.20
N SER A 37 -1.03 -22.53 -7.36
CA SER A 37 -1.05 -21.06 -7.51
C SER A 37 -2.29 -20.41 -6.87
N ASP A 38 -3.40 -21.16 -6.83
CA ASP A 38 -4.65 -20.74 -6.18
C ASP A 38 -4.49 -20.53 -4.66
N CYS A 39 -3.64 -21.32 -3.98
CA CYS A 39 -3.38 -21.14 -2.55
C CYS A 39 -2.65 -19.83 -2.27
N ALA A 40 -1.67 -19.46 -3.11
CA ALA A 40 -0.95 -18.19 -2.97
C ALA A 40 -1.90 -17.00 -3.17
N ASN A 41 -2.76 -17.06 -4.19
CA ASN A 41 -3.76 -16.02 -4.47
C ASN A 41 -4.78 -15.86 -3.34
N LEU A 42 -5.31 -16.97 -2.81
CA LEU A 42 -6.22 -16.94 -1.67
C LEU A 42 -5.55 -16.39 -0.40
N CYS A 43 -4.29 -16.76 -0.16
CA CYS A 43 -3.51 -16.23 0.95
C CYS A 43 -3.29 -14.71 0.81
N TYR A 44 -2.95 -14.24 -0.40
CA TYR A 44 -2.82 -12.82 -0.70
C TYR A 44 -4.12 -12.06 -0.41
N GLN A 45 -5.25 -12.54 -0.94
CA GLN A 45 -6.55 -11.89 -0.70
C GLN A 45 -6.91 -11.87 0.79
N THR A 46 -6.66 -12.98 1.50
CA THR A 46 -6.90 -13.08 2.94
C THR A 46 -6.03 -12.08 3.71
N GLN A 47 -4.76 -11.95 3.36
CA GLN A 47 -3.82 -11.02 4.01
C GLN A 47 -4.13 -9.55 3.66
N LEU A 48 -4.61 -9.27 2.44
CA LEU A 48 -5.12 -7.95 2.07
C LEU A 48 -6.33 -7.56 2.93
N LEU A 49 -7.31 -8.46 3.07
CA LEU A 49 -8.46 -8.25 3.94
C LEU A 49 -8.07 -8.08 5.41
N GLN A 50 -7.11 -8.87 5.89
CA GLN A 50 -6.56 -8.74 7.24
C GLN A 50 -5.96 -7.35 7.46
N ALA A 51 -5.13 -6.85 6.53
CA ALA A 51 -4.56 -5.52 6.60
C ALA A 51 -5.63 -4.43 6.65
N LEU A 52 -6.70 -4.55 5.85
CA LEU A 52 -7.81 -3.59 5.82
C LEU A 52 -8.84 -3.81 6.95
N ASN A 53 -8.58 -4.75 7.86
CA ASN A 53 -9.49 -5.16 8.94
C ASN A 53 -10.91 -5.51 8.43
N MET A 54 -10.96 -6.24 7.31
CA MET A 54 -12.17 -6.70 6.64
C MET A 54 -12.34 -8.22 6.81
N LYS A 55 -13.58 -8.69 6.90
CA LYS A 55 -13.91 -10.13 6.96
C LYS A 55 -14.29 -10.72 5.60
N ASN A 56 -14.97 -9.92 4.78
CA ASN A 56 -15.51 -10.34 3.49
C ASN A 56 -14.86 -9.52 2.39
N TYR A 57 -14.66 -10.15 1.25
CA TYR A 57 -14.17 -9.49 0.05
C TYR A 57 -15.27 -8.63 -0.57
N ASP A 58 -14.99 -7.33 -0.72
CA ASP A 58 -15.87 -6.35 -1.37
C ASP A 58 -14.98 -5.32 -2.06
N ASP A 59 -14.96 -5.34 -3.39
CA ASP A 59 -14.09 -4.48 -4.21
C ASP A 59 -14.32 -3.00 -3.94
N PHE A 60 -15.56 -2.59 -3.71
CA PHE A 60 -15.89 -1.19 -3.46
C PHE A 60 -15.32 -0.74 -2.11
N ILE A 61 -15.49 -1.56 -1.07
CA ILE A 61 -14.99 -1.25 0.28
C ILE A 61 -13.46 -1.32 0.33
N ILE A 62 -12.83 -2.29 -0.35
CA ILE A 62 -11.36 -2.37 -0.51
C ILE A 62 -10.86 -1.08 -1.16
N THR A 63 -11.45 -0.68 -2.29
CA THR A 63 -11.08 0.55 -3.00
C THR A 63 -11.17 1.77 -2.09
N LYS A 64 -12.26 1.88 -1.32
CA LYS A 64 -12.46 3.02 -0.40
C LYS A 64 -11.46 3.04 0.75
N ASN A 65 -11.09 1.87 1.29
CA ASN A 65 -10.05 1.79 2.31
C ASN A 65 -8.68 2.16 1.75
N ILE A 66 -8.32 1.69 0.55
CA ILE A 66 -7.07 2.08 -0.10
C ILE A 66 -7.04 3.58 -0.39
N GLU A 67 -8.15 4.16 -0.84
CA GLU A 67 -8.30 5.61 -1.07
C GLU A 67 -8.10 6.41 0.22
N ALA A 68 -8.62 5.94 1.36
CA ALA A 68 -8.36 6.55 2.66
C ALA A 68 -6.87 6.55 3.02
N ILE A 69 -6.18 5.43 2.76
CA ILE A 69 -4.73 5.31 2.98
C ILE A 69 -3.95 6.25 2.05
N TYR A 70 -4.38 6.37 0.80
CA TYR A 70 -3.78 7.30 -0.15
C TYR A 70 -3.88 8.75 0.35
N PHE A 71 -5.08 9.20 0.75
CA PHE A 71 -5.26 10.57 1.23
C PHE A 71 -4.43 10.91 2.46
N PHE A 72 -4.17 9.91 3.32
CA PHE A 72 -3.28 10.05 4.47
C PHE A 72 -1.79 10.16 4.07
N LEU A 73 -1.38 9.56 2.94
CA LEU A 73 0.02 9.50 2.51
C LEU A 73 0.36 10.40 1.31
N LYS A 74 -0.61 11.05 0.68
CA LYS A 74 -0.42 11.81 -0.59
C LYS A 74 0.65 12.91 -0.50
N ASP A 75 0.84 13.48 0.68
CA ASP A 75 1.81 14.56 0.92
C ASP A 75 3.15 14.01 1.48
N ASN A 76 3.30 12.69 1.57
CA ASN A 76 4.56 12.05 1.96
C ASN A 76 5.52 11.99 0.76
N ASN A 77 6.67 12.66 0.87
CA ASN A 77 7.66 12.74 -0.21
C ASN A 77 8.18 11.38 -0.71
N GLU A 78 8.31 10.37 0.16
CA GLU A 78 8.71 9.03 -0.27
C GLU A 78 7.62 8.39 -1.13
N VAL A 79 6.34 8.52 -0.73
CA VAL A 79 5.20 7.97 -1.47
C VAL A 79 5.04 8.69 -2.81
N VAL A 80 5.15 10.02 -2.85
CA VAL A 80 5.16 10.78 -4.12
C VAL A 80 6.26 10.26 -5.04
N SER A 81 7.46 10.05 -4.51
CA SER A 81 8.58 9.52 -5.28
C SER A 81 8.32 8.09 -5.79
N LEU A 82 7.69 7.23 -4.99
CA LEU A 82 7.28 5.89 -5.42
C LEU A 82 6.29 5.93 -6.59
N LEU A 83 5.29 6.81 -6.51
CA LEU A 83 4.27 6.94 -7.56
C LEU A 83 4.88 7.43 -8.87
N LEU A 84 5.85 8.36 -8.82
CA LEU A 84 6.58 8.80 -10.01
C LEU A 84 7.37 7.64 -10.65
N VAL A 85 8.02 6.80 -9.85
CA VAL A 85 8.77 5.64 -10.36
C VAL A 85 7.83 4.62 -11.00
N LEU A 86 6.68 4.34 -10.37
CA LEU A 86 5.66 3.47 -10.94
C LEU A 86 5.13 4.04 -12.26
N LYS A 87 4.85 5.35 -12.31
CA LYS A 87 4.41 6.02 -13.54
C LYS A 87 5.42 5.83 -14.65
N GLU A 88 6.70 6.11 -14.38
CA GLU A 88 7.78 5.94 -15.36
C GLU A 88 7.95 4.49 -15.82
N LYS A 89 7.80 3.52 -14.91
CA LYS A 89 7.88 2.09 -15.22
C LYS A 89 6.78 1.65 -16.18
N TYR A 90 5.55 2.08 -15.96
CA TYR A 90 4.40 1.62 -16.71
C TYR A 90 4.00 2.51 -17.90
N LYS A 91 4.69 3.64 -18.14
CA LYS A 91 4.35 4.63 -19.20
C LYS A 91 4.25 4.06 -20.61
N ASN A 92 5.00 3.01 -20.91
CA ASN A 92 5.03 2.35 -22.22
C ASN A 92 4.25 1.03 -22.24
N SER A 93 3.55 0.68 -21.16
CA SER A 93 2.76 -0.55 -21.08
C SER A 93 1.33 -0.33 -21.58
N SER A 94 0.58 -1.42 -21.74
CA SER A 94 -0.87 -1.35 -22.00
C SER A 94 -1.66 -0.65 -20.89
N MET A 95 -1.05 -0.42 -19.73
CA MET A 95 -1.64 0.31 -18.59
C MET A 95 -1.41 1.83 -18.66
N ALA A 96 -0.75 2.37 -19.69
CA ALA A 96 -0.40 3.79 -19.80
C ALA A 96 -1.58 4.76 -19.58
N PHE A 97 -2.79 4.36 -19.97
CA PHE A 97 -4.00 5.16 -19.76
C PHE A 97 -4.42 5.25 -18.28
N PHE A 98 -4.18 4.20 -17.49
CA PHE A 98 -4.61 4.12 -16.09
C PHE A 98 -3.65 4.82 -15.14
N ILE A 99 -2.37 4.91 -15.50
CA ILE A 99 -1.32 5.44 -14.64
C ILE A 99 -1.23 6.97 -14.60
N GLU A 100 -2.07 7.69 -15.37
CA GLU A 100 -2.23 9.14 -15.20
C GLU A 100 -3.01 9.49 -13.92
N ASN A 101 -3.67 8.51 -13.31
CA ASN A 101 -4.36 8.66 -12.03
C ASN A 101 -3.47 8.18 -10.88
N GLU A 102 -3.02 9.11 -10.02
CA GLU A 102 -2.18 8.81 -8.85
C GLU A 102 -2.83 7.81 -7.88
N LEU A 103 -4.15 7.86 -7.71
CA LEU A 103 -4.87 6.89 -6.88
C LEU A 103 -4.81 5.48 -7.49
N ALA A 104 -4.91 5.36 -8.82
CA ALA A 104 -4.77 4.08 -9.51
C ALA A 104 -3.34 3.54 -9.41
N LEU A 105 -2.34 4.40 -9.53
CA LEU A 105 -0.94 4.04 -9.27
C LEU A 105 -0.73 3.60 -7.83
N PHE A 106 -1.35 4.28 -6.87
CA PHE A 106 -1.28 3.91 -5.47
C PHE A 106 -1.95 2.56 -5.19
N GLN A 107 -3.06 2.25 -5.86
CA GLN A 107 -3.70 0.94 -5.79
C GLN A 107 -2.78 -0.20 -6.26
N LEU A 108 -1.86 0.05 -7.20
CA LEU A 108 -0.88 -0.96 -7.60
C LEU A 108 0.02 -1.39 -6.43
N LEU A 109 0.30 -0.52 -5.46
CA LEU A 109 1.09 -0.88 -4.27
C LEU A 109 0.40 -1.95 -3.41
N PHE A 110 -0.91 -2.14 -3.57
CA PHE A 110 -1.70 -3.18 -2.92
C PHE A 110 -1.86 -4.43 -3.78
N SER A 111 -1.32 -4.47 -5.00
CA SER A 111 -1.39 -5.66 -5.85
C SER A 111 -0.48 -6.78 -5.31
N TYR A 112 -0.74 -8.01 -5.77
CA TYR A 112 0.06 -9.19 -5.43
C TYR A 112 1.57 -8.94 -5.55
N ASP A 113 1.98 -8.19 -6.57
CA ASP A 113 3.37 -7.91 -6.87
C ASP A 113 4.12 -7.12 -5.80
N TYR A 114 3.43 -6.20 -5.12
CA TYR A 114 4.05 -5.18 -4.27
C TYR A 114 3.54 -5.18 -2.82
N PHE A 115 2.37 -5.77 -2.56
CA PHE A 115 1.68 -5.63 -1.29
C PHE A 115 2.47 -6.14 -0.09
N ASP A 116 3.18 -7.26 -0.18
CA ASP A 116 4.02 -7.80 0.88
C ASP A 116 5.07 -6.81 1.41
N ILE A 117 5.81 -6.17 0.50
CA ILE A 117 6.85 -5.20 0.84
C ILE A 117 6.23 -3.86 1.20
N PHE A 118 5.21 -3.42 0.47
CA PHE A 118 4.51 -2.18 0.77
C PHE A 118 3.85 -2.22 2.16
N HIS A 119 3.12 -3.30 2.49
CA HIS A 119 2.54 -3.54 3.80
C HIS A 119 3.59 -3.50 4.91
N LYS A 120 4.72 -4.19 4.74
CA LYS A 120 5.83 -4.16 5.70
C LYS A 120 6.34 -2.73 5.95
N CYS A 121 6.54 -1.95 4.89
CA CYS A 121 7.00 -0.56 4.98
C CYS A 121 5.94 0.36 5.62
N LEU A 122 4.69 0.22 5.22
CA LEU A 122 3.56 0.98 5.75
C LEU A 122 3.34 0.69 7.24
N SER A 123 3.40 -0.57 7.66
CA SER A 123 3.31 -0.99 9.06
C SER A 123 4.41 -0.34 9.90
N LYS A 124 5.67 -0.36 9.42
CA LYS A 124 6.78 0.34 10.10
C LYS A 124 6.53 1.85 10.23
N TYR A 125 6.01 2.48 9.17
CA TYR A 125 5.67 3.90 9.16
C TYR A 125 4.59 4.23 10.19
N ILE A 126 3.47 3.49 10.18
CA ILE A 126 2.34 3.68 11.08
C ILE A 126 2.76 3.47 12.55
N ILE A 127 3.47 2.37 12.83
CA ILE A 127 3.94 2.05 14.20
C ILE A 127 4.87 3.16 14.69
N SER A 128 5.81 3.62 13.85
CA SER A 128 6.73 4.69 14.27
C SER A 128 5.97 5.99 14.54
N LYS A 129 5.03 6.39 13.68
CA LYS A 129 4.25 7.63 13.88
C LYS A 129 3.30 7.58 15.08
N THR A 130 2.88 6.39 15.52
CA THR A 130 2.00 6.21 16.69
C THR A 130 2.74 6.09 18.02
N GLN A 131 4.01 5.69 18.01
CA GLN A 131 4.80 5.44 19.23
C GLN A 131 5.74 6.59 19.64
N THR A 132 6.14 7.49 18.73
CA THR A 132 7.09 8.57 19.06
C THR A 132 6.41 9.94 19.19
N THR A 133 6.32 10.44 20.43
CA THR A 133 6.65 11.84 20.72
C THR A 133 8.17 11.98 20.65
N ASP A 134 8.67 12.85 19.78
CA ASP A 134 10.05 13.33 19.67
C ASP A 134 11.08 12.64 18.73
N LEU A 135 11.76 13.56 18.03
CA LEU A 135 13.02 13.53 17.27
C LEU A 135 13.04 12.97 15.84
N THR A 136 12.98 13.95 14.93
CA THR A 136 13.41 14.01 13.53
C THR A 136 14.71 13.25 13.24
N ILE A 137 14.59 11.96 12.96
CA ILE A 137 15.50 11.29 12.04
C ILE A 137 14.71 11.17 10.73
N ASP A 138 15.30 11.64 9.62
CA ASP A 138 14.81 11.38 8.25
C ASP A 138 14.88 9.87 7.97
N LYS A 139 14.01 9.12 8.63
CA LYS A 139 13.89 7.70 8.49
C LYS A 139 13.12 7.46 7.21
N LYS A 140 13.80 6.86 6.24
CA LYS A 140 13.16 6.37 5.02
C LYS A 140 12.44 5.06 5.32
N TYR A 141 11.14 5.03 5.08
CA TYR A 141 10.31 3.85 5.33
C TYR A 141 10.11 3.02 4.08
N PHE A 142 10.22 3.62 2.89
CA PHE A 142 9.76 3.03 1.64
C PHE A 142 10.88 2.67 0.66
N ASP A 143 12.15 2.80 1.05
CA ASP A 143 13.31 2.42 0.24
C ASP A 143 13.27 0.96 -0.26
N GLU A 144 12.75 0.03 0.56
CA GLU A 144 12.59 -1.38 0.15
C GLU A 144 11.59 -1.50 -1.02
N VAL A 145 10.49 -0.74 -1.00
CA VAL A 145 9.50 -0.70 -2.09
C VAL A 145 10.14 -0.16 -3.36
N TYR A 146 10.91 0.93 -3.24
CA TYR A 146 11.62 1.54 -4.38
C TYR A 146 12.55 0.54 -5.08
N LYS A 147 13.30 -0.26 -4.30
CA LYS A 147 14.19 -1.29 -4.85
C LYS A 147 13.41 -2.36 -5.61
N VAL A 148 12.28 -2.82 -5.08
CA VAL A 148 11.45 -3.85 -5.74
C VAL A 148 10.82 -3.34 -7.03
N ILE A 149 10.34 -2.10 -7.05
CA ILE A 149 9.78 -1.50 -8.28
C ILE A 149 10.83 -1.45 -9.39
N ASN A 150 12.07 -1.11 -9.07
CA ASN A 150 13.15 -0.99 -10.06
C ASN A 150 13.83 -2.32 -10.43
N ALA A 151 13.70 -3.36 -9.61
CA ALA A 151 14.31 -4.67 -9.88
C ALA A 151 13.47 -5.56 -10.81
N LYS A 152 12.17 -5.28 -10.93
CA LYS A 152 11.22 -5.95 -11.83
C LYS A 152 11.07 -5.16 -13.11
#